data_AF-A0A812NPH2-F1
#
_entry.id   AF-A0A812NPH2-F1
#
_cell.length_a   1.000
_cell.length_b   1.000
_cell.length_c   1.000
_cell.angle_alpha   90.00
_cell.angle_beta   90.00
_cell.angle_gamma   90.00
#
_symmetry.space_group_name_H-M   'P 1'
#
loop_
_entity.id
_entity.type
_entity.pdbx_description
1 polymer ?
#
loop_
_entity_poly.entity_id
_entity_poly.type
_entity_poly.pdbx_seq_one_letter_code
_entity_poly.pdbx_strand_id
1 'polypeptide(L)'
;MTPEFGIRGADGSMPITLPDWIEGVVFIEEDGAKRILNRQSREVGKLADSGVPISARFCFYDQIHTTGMDIQHRLDAVAALTLGKDMVWRDFAQGAYRMRGIGRGQSICLYIIPEIEQLISRDIGLAHLPQLPGFATLGNRHKGVLDAVACWLLCQSMRTEKVQYAMLQLQNLANIWRRSSLAAVMEDYEAMAGMKPETLARVQVYKEPIDFKVPSKVPQLDTIGAAAERRIADAQRFVQDADRPELEEIRGNMQRLAEAGGETEETQGERGLETEQQREQEQERQQEVEEEGQREQEIQIEKFVDLMHCRDHEEPVPWDVDTLAVPEDTPMPKQFYEARDFRLWKRQPLKSLFLSGDMIGNISLTAVVAKRLFGCNPPSPDVNQPCARNH
;
A
#
# COMPACT_ATOMS: atom_id res chain seq x y z
N MET A 1 -42.74 -4.89 -21.56
CA MET A 1 -42.14 -3.56 -21.81
C MET A 1 -41.37 -3.16 -20.56
N THR A 2 -40.11 -3.56 -20.49
CA THR A 2 -39.17 -3.16 -19.43
C THR A 2 -38.59 -1.79 -19.79
N PRO A 3 -38.52 -0.82 -18.86
CA PRO A 3 -37.97 0.48 -19.17
C PRO A 3 -36.44 0.37 -19.22
N GLU A 4 -35.88 0.54 -20.41
CA GLU A 4 -34.44 0.68 -20.64
C GLU A 4 -33.99 2.05 -20.15
N PHE A 5 -33.51 2.11 -18.90
CA PHE A 5 -32.73 3.24 -18.41
C PHE A 5 -31.31 3.12 -18.97
N GLY A 6 -31.11 3.65 -20.18
CA GLY A 6 -29.81 3.82 -20.79
C GLY A 6 -29.63 5.27 -21.20
N ILE A 7 -28.54 5.90 -20.77
CA ILE A 7 -28.12 7.23 -21.21
C ILE A 7 -27.82 7.11 -22.72
N ARG A 8 -28.68 7.69 -23.57
CA ARG A 8 -28.46 7.72 -25.02
C ARG A 8 -27.15 8.45 -25.33
N GLY A 9 -26.40 7.95 -26.32
CA GLY A 9 -25.29 8.69 -26.88
C GLY A 9 -25.76 10.05 -27.43
N ALA A 10 -24.88 11.04 -27.50
CA ALA A 10 -25.20 12.40 -27.98
C ALA A 10 -25.79 12.43 -29.41
N ASP A 11 -25.63 11.34 -30.17
CA ASP A 11 -26.12 11.11 -31.52
C ASP A 11 -27.43 10.30 -31.60
N GLY A 12 -28.02 9.93 -30.46
CA GLY A 12 -29.22 9.11 -30.40
C GLY A 12 -29.01 7.61 -30.66
N SER A 13 -27.75 7.15 -30.73
CA SER A 13 -27.41 5.72 -30.80
C SER A 13 -27.74 5.00 -29.48
N MET A 14 -27.97 3.69 -29.58
CA MET A 14 -28.15 2.81 -28.41
C MET A 14 -26.97 3.03 -27.45
N PRO A 15 -27.21 3.04 -26.13
CA PRO A 15 -26.12 3.18 -25.15
C PRO A 15 -25.04 2.15 -25.45
N ILE A 16 -23.78 2.58 -25.49
CA ILE A 16 -22.65 1.70 -25.74
C ILE A 16 -22.60 0.70 -24.58
N THR A 17 -23.06 -0.52 -24.82
CA THR A 17 -23.02 -1.60 -23.84
C THR A 17 -21.77 -2.44 -24.03
N LEU A 18 -21.25 -3.00 -22.95
CA LEU A 18 -20.20 -4.01 -23.03
C LEU A 18 -20.63 -5.19 -23.91
N PRO A 19 -19.71 -5.81 -24.66
CA PRO A 19 -20.02 -6.95 -25.51
C PRO A 19 -20.77 -8.09 -24.78
N ASP A 20 -21.64 -8.80 -25.49
CA ASP A 20 -22.54 -9.81 -24.88
C ASP A 20 -21.81 -11.00 -24.23
N TRP A 21 -20.58 -11.28 -24.66
CA TRP A 21 -19.74 -12.33 -24.05
C TRP A 21 -19.19 -11.94 -22.67
N ILE A 22 -19.34 -10.68 -22.25
CA ILE A 22 -19.00 -10.22 -20.91
C ILE A 22 -20.21 -10.44 -20.01
N GLU A 23 -20.05 -11.33 -19.04
CA GLU A 23 -21.10 -11.78 -18.12
C GLU A 23 -21.00 -11.10 -16.75
N GLY A 24 -19.86 -10.49 -16.42
CA GLY A 24 -19.72 -9.75 -15.17
C GLY A 24 -18.63 -8.68 -15.18
N VAL A 25 -18.87 -7.61 -14.41
CA VAL A 25 -17.93 -6.50 -14.20
C VAL A 25 -17.33 -6.61 -12.82
N VAL A 26 -16.02 -6.79 -12.75
CA VAL A 26 -15.23 -6.87 -11.53
C VAL A 26 -14.75 -5.48 -11.15
N PHE A 27 -14.93 -5.09 -9.90
CA PHE A 27 -14.46 -3.84 -9.34
C PHE A 27 -14.08 -4.05 -7.87
N ILE A 28 -13.49 -3.02 -7.27
CA ILE A 28 -13.05 -3.01 -5.88
C ILE A 28 -13.88 -1.95 -5.15
N GLU A 29 -14.44 -2.32 -4.00
CA GLU A 29 -15.13 -1.39 -3.10
C GLU A 29 -14.14 -0.66 -2.18
N GLU A 30 -14.58 0.43 -1.54
CA GLU A 30 -13.76 1.25 -0.63
C GLU A 30 -13.13 0.46 0.54
N ASP A 31 -13.69 -0.70 0.89
CA ASP A 31 -13.18 -1.61 1.92
C ASP A 31 -12.12 -2.60 1.38
N GLY A 32 -11.71 -2.46 0.12
CA GLY A 32 -10.81 -3.39 -0.56
C GLY A 32 -11.46 -4.71 -0.97
N ALA A 33 -12.78 -4.85 -0.86
CA ALA A 33 -13.46 -6.09 -1.26
C ALA A 33 -13.56 -6.19 -2.78
N LYS A 34 -13.11 -7.33 -3.32
CA LYS A 34 -13.26 -7.67 -4.73
C LYS A 34 -14.71 -8.08 -5.00
N ARG A 35 -15.43 -7.25 -5.74
CA ARG A 35 -16.83 -7.47 -6.12
C ARG A 35 -16.98 -7.77 -7.59
N ILE A 36 -18.12 -8.34 -7.92
CA ILE A 36 -18.53 -8.53 -9.31
C ILE A 36 -20.02 -8.26 -9.46
N LEU A 37 -20.35 -7.41 -10.42
CA LEU A 37 -21.71 -7.17 -10.89
C LEU A 37 -22.04 -8.17 -11.98
N ASN A 38 -22.99 -9.07 -11.73
CA ASN A 38 -23.45 -10.05 -12.72
C ASN A 38 -24.40 -9.39 -13.72
N ARG A 39 -24.17 -9.58 -15.02
CA ARG A 39 -24.96 -8.96 -16.08
C ARG A 39 -26.41 -9.46 -16.12
N GLN A 40 -26.66 -10.74 -15.84
CA GLN A 40 -27.98 -11.34 -15.91
C GLN A 40 -28.83 -11.01 -14.69
N SER A 41 -28.30 -11.22 -13.48
CA SER A 41 -29.06 -10.96 -12.25
C SER A 41 -29.07 -9.47 -11.87
N ARG A 42 -28.09 -8.68 -12.36
CA ARG A 42 -27.82 -7.30 -11.93
C ARG A 42 -27.51 -7.16 -10.45
N GLU A 43 -27.05 -8.24 -9.83
CA GLU A 43 -26.66 -8.27 -8.43
C GLU A 43 -25.14 -8.16 -8.29
N VAL A 44 -24.72 -7.50 -7.21
CA VAL A 44 -23.32 -7.41 -6.81
C VAL A 44 -23.04 -8.53 -5.80
N GLY A 45 -22.05 -9.37 -6.12
CA GLY A 45 -21.60 -10.46 -5.26
C GLY A 45 -20.10 -10.39 -4.98
N LYS A 46 -19.63 -11.27 -4.09
CA LYS A 46 -18.20 -11.49 -3.90
C LYS A 46 -17.61 -12.12 -5.17
N LEU A 47 -16.44 -11.63 -5.61
CA LEU A 47 -15.79 -12.17 -6.81
C LEU A 47 -15.52 -13.68 -6.70
N ALA A 48 -15.14 -14.15 -5.51
CA ALA A 48 -14.84 -15.55 -5.23
C ALA A 48 -16.04 -16.50 -5.45
N ASP A 49 -17.26 -16.01 -5.25
CA ASP A 49 -18.49 -16.83 -5.25
C ASP A 49 -19.26 -16.75 -6.58
N SER A 50 -18.83 -15.90 -7.51
CA SER A 50 -19.64 -15.49 -8.66
C SER A 50 -19.84 -16.53 -9.75
N GLY A 51 -19.03 -17.58 -9.79
CA GLY A 51 -19.04 -18.61 -10.85
C GLY A 51 -18.69 -18.10 -12.26
N VAL A 52 -18.64 -16.79 -12.50
CA VAL A 52 -18.34 -16.18 -13.80
C VAL A 52 -16.90 -16.54 -14.20
N PRO A 53 -16.64 -17.13 -15.37
CA PRO A 53 -15.29 -17.51 -15.78
C PRO A 53 -14.42 -16.27 -16.05
N ILE A 54 -13.10 -16.36 -15.83
CA ILE A 54 -12.15 -15.24 -16.06
C ILE A 54 -12.27 -14.66 -17.47
N SER A 55 -12.60 -15.49 -18.47
CA SER A 55 -12.78 -15.07 -19.85
C SER A 55 -14.02 -14.21 -20.11
N ALA A 56 -15.03 -14.25 -19.23
CA ALA A 56 -16.25 -13.46 -19.36
C ALA A 56 -16.29 -12.25 -18.40
N ARG A 57 -15.15 -11.92 -17.77
CA ARG A 57 -15.03 -10.80 -16.83
C ARG A 57 -14.47 -9.56 -17.51
N PHE A 58 -15.08 -8.41 -17.23
CA PHE A 58 -14.48 -7.10 -17.45
C PHE A 58 -13.98 -6.57 -16.11
N CYS A 59 -12.72 -6.17 -16.00
CA CYS A 59 -12.18 -5.66 -14.74
C CYS A 59 -11.99 -4.15 -14.84
N PHE A 60 -12.49 -3.44 -13.84
CA PHE A 60 -12.32 -2.00 -13.68
C PHE A 60 -11.45 -1.73 -12.46
N TYR A 61 -10.41 -0.90 -12.68
CA TYR A 61 -9.56 -0.36 -11.63
C TYR A 61 -9.79 1.16 -11.62
N ASP A 62 -10.12 1.72 -10.46
CA ASP A 62 -9.97 3.15 -10.24
C ASP A 62 -8.52 3.48 -9.86
N GLN A 63 -8.22 4.76 -9.66
CA GLN A 63 -6.88 5.23 -9.33
C GLN A 63 -6.38 4.69 -7.97
N ILE A 64 -7.27 4.64 -6.97
CA ILE A 64 -6.92 4.25 -5.59
C ILE A 64 -6.53 2.77 -5.56
N HIS A 65 -7.29 1.92 -6.26
CA HIS A 65 -7.06 0.49 -6.30
C HIS A 65 -6.03 0.05 -7.35
N THR A 66 -5.17 0.98 -7.82
CA THR A 66 -3.97 0.63 -8.59
C THR A 66 -2.78 0.23 -7.71
N THR A 67 -2.92 0.26 -6.38
CA THR A 67 -1.98 -0.25 -5.35
C THR A 67 -2.54 -1.47 -4.62
N GLY A 68 -1.67 -2.29 -4.01
CA GLY A 68 -2.07 -3.33 -3.03
C GLY A 68 -2.83 -4.58 -3.49
N MET A 69 -3.68 -4.53 -4.52
CA MET A 69 -4.67 -5.60 -4.77
C MET A 69 -4.55 -6.31 -6.12
N ASP A 70 -4.42 -7.64 -6.10
CA ASP A 70 -4.29 -8.45 -7.33
C ASP A 70 -5.63 -9.07 -7.78
N ILE A 71 -6.01 -8.83 -9.03
CA ILE A 71 -7.12 -9.54 -9.71
C ILE A 71 -6.50 -10.37 -10.83
N GLN A 72 -6.77 -11.68 -10.81
CA GLN A 72 -6.29 -12.57 -11.86
C GLN A 72 -6.97 -12.26 -13.19
N HIS A 73 -6.14 -12.05 -14.22
CA HIS A 73 -6.58 -11.81 -15.59
C HIS A 73 -6.24 -12.99 -16.51
N ARG A 74 -6.85 -13.01 -17.69
CA ARG A 74 -6.50 -13.98 -18.74
C ARG A 74 -5.07 -13.75 -19.23
N LEU A 75 -4.40 -14.80 -19.71
CA LEU A 75 -3.02 -14.74 -20.19
C LEU A 75 -2.84 -13.80 -21.40
N ASP A 76 -3.88 -13.61 -22.20
CA ASP A 76 -3.94 -12.76 -23.39
C ASP A 76 -4.74 -11.46 -23.16
N ALA A 77 -4.98 -11.10 -21.89
CA ALA A 77 -5.79 -9.94 -21.55
C ALA A 77 -5.19 -8.64 -22.10
N VAL A 78 -6.08 -7.73 -22.54
CA VAL A 78 -5.72 -6.40 -23.00
C VAL A 78 -6.38 -5.38 -22.07
N ALA A 79 -5.57 -4.52 -21.46
CA ALA A 79 -6.07 -3.42 -20.64
C ALA A 79 -6.15 -2.13 -21.45
N ALA A 80 -7.14 -1.30 -21.17
CA ALA A 80 -7.13 0.10 -21.55
C ALA A 80 -6.56 0.91 -20.37
N LEU A 81 -5.52 1.69 -20.61
CA LEU A 81 -4.92 2.58 -19.62
C LEU A 81 -5.09 4.01 -20.10
N THR A 82 -5.69 4.88 -19.29
CA THR A 82 -5.89 6.29 -19.62
C THR A 82 -4.81 7.16 -18.99
N LEU A 83 -4.45 8.27 -19.64
CA LEU A 83 -3.51 9.25 -19.10
C LEU A 83 -4.23 10.53 -18.62
N GLY A 84 -3.81 11.07 -17.48
CA GLY A 84 -4.36 12.27 -16.83
C GLY A 84 -3.29 13.36 -16.66
N LYS A 85 -3.73 14.60 -16.43
CA LYS A 85 -2.87 15.80 -16.32
C LYS A 85 -1.83 15.68 -15.20
N ASP A 86 -2.26 15.28 -14.00
CA ASP A 86 -1.43 15.26 -12.79
C ASP A 86 -0.82 13.87 -12.53
N MET A 87 -0.84 12.96 -13.52
CA MET A 87 -0.30 11.63 -13.32
C MET A 87 1.23 11.67 -13.33
N VAL A 88 1.85 10.97 -12.37
CA VAL A 88 3.29 10.78 -12.33
C VAL A 88 3.71 9.39 -12.83
N TRP A 89 5.00 9.19 -13.08
CA TRP A 89 5.52 7.89 -13.56
C TRP A 89 5.14 6.72 -12.64
N ARG A 90 5.12 6.95 -11.33
CA ARG A 90 4.71 5.96 -10.33
C ARG A 90 3.30 5.43 -10.60
N ASP A 91 2.32 6.32 -10.70
CA ASP A 91 0.91 5.97 -10.90
C ASP A 91 0.71 5.19 -12.20
N PHE A 92 1.32 5.69 -13.28
CA PHE A 92 1.28 5.04 -14.59
C PHE A 92 1.84 3.62 -14.54
N ALA A 93 3.01 3.44 -13.91
CA ALA A 93 3.64 2.14 -13.77
C ALA A 93 2.82 1.19 -12.89
N GLN A 94 2.26 1.69 -11.78
CA GLN A 94 1.41 0.91 -10.88
C GLN A 94 0.14 0.40 -11.58
N GLY A 95 -0.54 1.26 -12.34
CA GLY A 95 -1.69 0.88 -13.17
C GLY A 95 -1.30 -0.13 -14.24
N ALA A 96 -0.18 0.09 -14.95
CA ALA A 96 0.30 -0.82 -15.98
C ALA A 96 0.66 -2.21 -15.42
N TYR A 97 1.29 -2.27 -14.25
CA TYR A 97 1.71 -3.53 -13.62
C TYR A 97 0.59 -4.36 -13.01
N ARG A 98 -0.67 -3.87 -13.02
CA ARG A 98 -1.85 -4.74 -12.78
C ARG A 98 -1.94 -5.85 -13.84
N MET A 99 -1.44 -5.59 -15.05
CA MET A 99 -1.22 -6.60 -16.07
C MET A 99 0.09 -7.35 -15.79
N ARG A 100 0.08 -8.27 -14.82
CA ARG A 100 1.26 -9.05 -14.36
C ARG A 100 2.00 -9.78 -15.49
N GLY A 101 1.29 -10.13 -16.55
CA GLY A 101 1.82 -10.79 -17.75
C GLY A 101 2.16 -9.84 -18.90
N ILE A 102 2.34 -8.53 -18.65
CA ILE A 102 2.63 -7.55 -19.70
C ILE A 102 3.86 -7.97 -20.53
N GLY A 103 3.71 -7.98 -21.86
CA GLY A 103 4.77 -8.45 -22.77
C GLY A 103 4.90 -9.98 -22.84
N ARG A 104 4.13 -10.73 -22.05
CA ARG A 104 4.03 -12.20 -22.04
C ARG A 104 2.58 -12.66 -22.27
N GLY A 105 2.00 -12.19 -23.38
CA GLY A 105 0.60 -12.45 -23.76
C GLY A 105 -0.34 -11.30 -23.39
N GLN A 106 -0.16 -10.69 -22.22
CA GLN A 106 -0.95 -9.51 -21.85
C GLN A 106 -0.38 -8.24 -22.50
N SER A 107 -1.27 -7.29 -22.80
CA SER A 107 -0.88 -6.01 -23.40
C SER A 107 -1.73 -4.85 -22.88
N ILE A 108 -1.24 -3.64 -23.12
CA ILE A 108 -1.91 -2.39 -22.74
C ILE A 108 -2.15 -1.58 -24.00
N CYS A 109 -3.36 -1.05 -24.11
CA CYS A 109 -3.74 -0.02 -25.05
C CYS A 109 -3.80 1.31 -24.28
N LEU A 110 -2.86 2.21 -24.57
CA LEU A 110 -2.79 3.52 -23.93
C LEU A 110 -3.73 4.50 -24.66
N TYR A 111 -4.65 5.10 -23.90
CA TYR A 111 -5.57 6.14 -24.35
C TYR A 111 -5.07 7.50 -23.89
N ILE A 112 -4.79 8.37 -24.85
CA ILE A 112 -4.31 9.73 -24.62
C ILE A 112 -5.32 10.66 -25.26
N ILE A 113 -5.88 11.58 -24.47
CA ILE A 113 -6.78 12.61 -24.97
C ILE A 113 -5.97 13.75 -25.62
N PRO A 114 -6.53 14.50 -26.59
CA PRO A 114 -5.81 15.54 -27.31
C PRO A 114 -5.18 16.63 -26.42
N GLU A 115 -5.80 16.96 -25.30
CA GLU A 115 -5.30 17.95 -24.36
C GLU A 115 -3.99 17.47 -23.70
N ILE A 116 -3.92 16.20 -23.33
CA ILE A 116 -2.71 15.61 -22.74
C ILE A 116 -1.62 15.45 -23.81
N GLU A 117 -2.00 15.08 -25.04
CA GLU A 117 -1.09 15.07 -26.19
C GLU A 117 -0.39 16.43 -26.39
N GLN A 118 -1.15 17.53 -26.31
CA GLN A 118 -0.63 18.89 -26.42
C GLN A 118 0.33 19.23 -25.29
N LEU A 119 0.02 18.84 -24.04
CA LEU A 119 0.90 19.03 -22.90
C LEU A 119 2.22 18.30 -23.07
N ILE A 120 2.18 17.03 -23.49
CA ILE A 120 3.39 16.23 -23.72
C ILE A 120 4.24 16.86 -24.82
N SER A 121 3.61 17.24 -25.94
CA SER A 121 4.29 17.87 -27.08
C SER A 121 4.97 19.19 -26.70
N ARG A 122 4.28 20.02 -25.92
CA ARG A 122 4.81 21.29 -25.41
C ARG A 122 6.04 21.06 -24.53
N ASP A 123 5.92 20.18 -23.54
CA ASP A 123 6.96 19.96 -22.54
C ASP A 123 8.21 19.30 -23.14
N ILE A 124 8.05 18.35 -24.07
CA ILE A 124 9.16 17.76 -24.82
C ILE A 124 9.86 18.80 -25.69
N GLY A 125 9.10 19.72 -26.29
CA GLY A 125 9.64 20.85 -27.04
C GLY A 125 10.50 21.77 -26.17
N LEU A 126 10.04 22.08 -24.95
CA LEU A 126 10.80 22.86 -23.97
C LEU A 126 12.06 22.15 -23.47
N ALA A 127 12.00 20.83 -23.32
CA ALA A 127 13.16 20.02 -22.92
C ALA A 127 14.23 19.89 -24.02
N HIS A 128 14.00 20.47 -25.21
CA HIS A 128 14.87 20.33 -26.38
C HIS A 128 15.23 18.87 -26.69
N LEU A 129 14.21 17.99 -26.67
CA LEU A 129 14.34 16.57 -27.02
C LEU A 129 13.74 16.29 -28.42
N PRO A 130 14.28 16.87 -29.52
CA PRO A 130 13.73 16.72 -30.87
C PRO A 130 13.80 15.29 -31.41
N GLN A 131 14.56 14.41 -30.77
CA GLN A 131 14.65 12.99 -31.10
C GLN A 131 13.39 12.20 -30.75
N LEU A 132 12.53 12.72 -29.87
CA LEU A 132 11.26 12.07 -29.54
C LEU A 132 10.21 12.48 -30.59
N PRO A 133 9.46 11.51 -31.15
CA PRO A 133 8.49 11.81 -32.20
C PRO A 133 7.34 12.66 -31.64
N GLY A 134 6.84 13.59 -32.47
CA GLY A 134 5.55 14.23 -32.23
C GLY A 134 4.40 13.23 -32.39
N PHE A 135 3.26 13.51 -31.78
CA PHE A 135 2.09 12.63 -31.78
C PHE A 135 1.31 12.58 -33.12
N ALA A 136 1.76 13.36 -34.12
CA ALA A 136 1.11 13.51 -35.43
C ALA A 136 0.97 12.21 -36.27
N THR A 137 1.50 11.08 -35.80
CA THR A 137 1.31 9.75 -36.42
C THR A 137 0.83 8.71 -35.39
N LEU A 138 -0.28 9.00 -34.68
CA LEU A 138 -0.97 8.02 -33.84
C LEU A 138 -1.75 7.01 -34.70
N GLY A 139 -1.02 6.03 -35.22
CA GLY A 139 -1.61 4.91 -35.97
C GLY A 139 -0.88 3.57 -35.81
N ASN A 140 0.37 3.56 -35.34
CA ASN A 140 1.10 2.32 -35.08
C ASN A 140 1.76 2.31 -33.70
N ARG A 141 2.09 1.11 -33.21
CA ARG A 141 2.81 0.87 -31.96
C ARG A 141 4.19 1.53 -32.01
N HIS A 142 4.27 2.80 -31.67
CA HIS A 142 5.49 3.58 -31.78
C HIS A 142 6.16 3.65 -30.42
N LYS A 143 7.27 2.90 -30.27
CA LYS A 143 8.16 2.99 -29.10
C LYS A 143 8.43 4.46 -28.71
N GLY A 144 8.63 5.34 -29.67
CA GLY A 144 8.89 6.75 -29.39
C GLY A 144 7.73 7.52 -28.76
N VAL A 145 6.46 7.13 -28.96
CA VAL A 145 5.32 7.71 -28.24
C VAL A 145 5.34 7.28 -26.76
N LEU A 146 5.68 6.02 -26.50
CA LEU A 146 5.84 5.54 -25.12
C LEU A 146 7.05 6.20 -24.44
N ASP A 147 8.16 6.40 -25.17
CA ASP A 147 9.32 7.13 -24.66
C ASP A 147 8.97 8.60 -24.33
N ALA A 148 8.16 9.25 -25.17
CA ALA A 148 7.63 10.60 -24.95
C ALA A 148 6.72 10.68 -23.71
N VAL A 149 5.77 9.75 -23.58
CA VAL A 149 4.89 9.64 -22.41
C VAL A 149 5.71 9.39 -21.14
N ALA A 150 6.65 8.44 -21.17
CA ALA A 150 7.51 8.13 -20.03
C ALA A 150 8.35 9.33 -19.60
N CYS A 151 8.96 10.04 -20.56
CA CYS A 151 9.73 11.24 -20.28
C CYS A 151 8.85 12.32 -19.64
N TRP A 152 7.65 12.56 -20.18
CA TRP A 152 6.73 13.55 -19.64
C TRP A 152 6.28 13.21 -18.22
N LEU A 153 5.92 11.95 -17.96
CA LEU A 153 5.55 11.47 -16.64
C LEU A 153 6.67 11.61 -15.61
N LEU A 154 7.93 11.43 -16.02
CA LEU A 154 9.11 11.68 -15.18
C LEU A 154 9.29 13.18 -14.92
N CYS A 155 9.07 14.03 -15.92
CA CYS A 155 9.05 15.47 -15.71
C CYS A 155 7.94 15.88 -14.72
N GLN A 156 6.77 15.24 -14.77
CA GLN A 156 5.72 15.47 -13.77
C GLN A 156 6.18 15.06 -12.37
N SER A 157 6.83 13.90 -12.21
CA SER A 157 7.41 13.52 -10.92
C SER A 157 8.35 14.58 -10.36
N MET A 158 9.23 15.16 -11.20
CA MET A 158 10.13 16.23 -10.78
C MET A 158 9.39 17.52 -10.40
N ARG A 159 8.29 17.85 -11.09
CA ARG A 159 7.46 19.00 -10.75
C ARG A 159 6.77 18.83 -9.40
N THR A 160 6.25 17.64 -9.13
CA THR A 160 5.68 17.30 -7.83
C THR A 160 6.74 17.42 -6.72
N GLU A 161 7.95 16.88 -6.93
CA GLU A 161 9.06 17.04 -5.96
C GLU A 161 9.46 18.50 -5.73
N LYS A 162 9.44 19.34 -6.78
CA LYS A 162 9.70 20.78 -6.67
C LYS A 162 8.64 21.49 -5.82
N VAL A 163 7.36 21.13 -6.02
CA VAL A 163 6.24 21.62 -5.20
C VAL A 163 6.42 21.23 -3.73
N GLN A 164 6.79 19.97 -3.46
CA GLN A 164 7.05 19.50 -2.10
C GLN A 164 8.23 20.22 -1.44
N TYR A 165 9.31 20.42 -2.19
CA TYR A 165 10.46 21.17 -1.70
C TYR A 165 10.12 22.63 -1.39
N ALA A 166 9.34 23.30 -2.25
CA ALA A 166 8.88 24.67 -2.01
C ALA A 166 8.02 24.77 -0.74
N MET A 167 7.13 23.80 -0.52
CA MET A 167 6.32 23.73 0.69
C MET A 167 7.19 23.54 1.94
N LEU A 168 8.17 22.64 1.88
CA LEU A 168 9.13 22.44 2.96
C LEU A 168 9.90 23.72 3.29
N GLN A 169 10.33 24.49 2.27
CA GLN A 169 10.98 25.78 2.50
C GLN A 169 10.04 26.80 3.18
N LEU A 170 8.77 26.89 2.80
CA LEU A 170 7.78 27.75 3.49
C LEU A 170 7.56 27.34 4.95
N GLN A 171 7.57 26.04 5.25
CA GLN A 171 7.47 25.52 6.60
C GLN A 171 8.74 25.81 7.41
N ASN A 172 9.92 25.57 6.85
CA ASN A 172 11.21 25.88 7.48
C ASN A 172 11.33 27.38 7.78
N LEU A 173 10.89 28.22 6.85
CA LEU A 173 10.80 29.66 7.04
C LEU A 173 9.94 30.00 8.26
N ALA A 174 8.75 29.41 8.35
CA ALA A 174 7.88 29.59 9.51
C ALA A 174 8.46 29.06 10.82
N ASN A 175 9.23 27.98 10.76
CA ASN A 175 9.85 27.38 11.93
C ASN A 175 10.87 28.30 12.61
N ILE A 176 11.52 29.19 11.87
CA ILE A 176 12.47 30.18 12.43
C ILE A 176 11.79 31.01 13.53
N TRP A 177 10.74 31.76 13.16
CA TRP A 177 10.08 32.65 14.12
C TRP A 177 9.17 31.89 15.09
N ARG A 178 8.68 30.69 14.72
CA ARG A 178 7.98 29.80 15.65
C ARG A 178 8.92 29.36 16.77
N ARG A 179 10.11 28.84 16.47
CA ARG A 179 11.10 28.41 17.48
C ARG A 179 11.41 29.53 18.48
N SER A 180 11.70 30.72 17.98
CA SER A 180 11.93 31.90 18.83
C SER A 180 10.70 32.27 19.67
N SER A 181 9.51 32.23 19.06
CA SER A 181 8.25 32.52 19.73
C SER A 181 7.92 31.53 20.84
N LEU A 182 8.13 30.23 20.61
CA LEU A 182 7.92 29.19 21.62
C LEU A 182 8.85 29.40 22.82
N ALA A 183 10.15 29.62 22.57
CA ALA A 183 11.12 29.83 23.65
C ALA A 183 10.71 30.99 24.56
N ALA A 184 10.32 32.13 23.97
CA ALA A 184 9.85 33.28 24.73
C ALA A 184 8.52 33.03 25.47
N VAL A 185 7.58 32.28 24.86
CA VAL A 185 6.31 31.91 25.53
C VAL A 185 6.56 30.98 26.71
N MET A 186 7.49 30.02 26.57
CA MET A 186 7.87 29.12 27.65
C MET A 186 8.56 29.86 28.80
N GLU A 187 9.45 30.81 28.49
CA GLU A 187 10.10 31.66 29.49
C GLU A 187 9.10 32.53 30.27
N ASP A 188 8.16 33.18 29.58
CA ASP A 188 7.08 33.95 30.22
C ASP A 188 6.20 33.08 31.12
N TYR A 189 5.94 31.83 30.70
CA TYR A 189 5.18 30.85 31.47
C TYR A 189 5.93 30.42 32.73
N GLU A 190 7.21 30.06 32.61
CA GLU A 190 8.06 29.66 33.74
C GLU A 190 8.25 30.80 34.75
N ALA A 191 8.35 32.04 34.27
CA ALA A 191 8.40 33.22 35.11
C ALA A 191 7.08 33.54 35.82
N MET A 192 6.00 32.79 35.56
CA MET A 192 4.64 33.07 36.02
C MET A 192 4.21 34.53 35.72
N ALA A 193 4.70 35.09 34.61
CA ALA A 193 4.60 36.53 34.33
C ALA A 193 3.20 36.97 33.85
N GLY A 194 2.21 36.07 33.89
CA GLY A 194 0.89 36.27 33.31
C GLY A 194 0.93 36.38 31.79
N MET A 195 -0.25 36.40 31.13
CA MET A 195 -0.30 36.49 29.68
C MET A 195 -0.12 37.94 29.22
N LYS A 196 1.09 38.31 28.80
CA LYS A 196 1.38 39.64 28.26
C LYS A 196 0.84 39.78 26.83
N PRO A 197 0.57 41.00 26.34
CA PRO A 197 0.17 41.23 24.95
C PRO A 197 1.18 40.67 23.92
N GLU A 198 2.47 40.73 24.23
CA GLU A 198 3.54 40.19 23.39
C GLU A 198 3.53 38.65 23.36
N THR A 199 3.33 38.00 24.51
CA THR A 199 3.15 36.55 24.62
C THR A 199 1.94 36.10 23.80
N LEU A 200 0.82 36.84 23.87
CA LEU A 200 -0.35 36.57 23.04
C LEU A 200 -0.04 36.69 21.55
N ALA A 201 0.68 37.74 21.13
CA ALA A 201 1.09 37.90 19.73
C ALA A 201 1.97 36.75 19.23
N ARG A 202 2.85 36.22 20.07
CA ARG A 202 3.68 35.04 19.77
C ARG A 202 2.85 33.76 19.64
N VAL A 203 1.83 33.58 20.48
CA VAL A 203 0.90 32.44 20.35
C VAL A 203 0.09 32.51 19.05
N GLN A 204 -0.26 33.71 18.57
CA GLN A 204 -1.01 33.88 17.32
C GLN A 204 -0.24 33.41 16.08
N VAL A 205 1.09 33.33 16.12
CA VAL A 205 1.93 32.78 15.04
C VAL A 205 1.59 31.32 14.69
N TYR A 206 1.05 30.57 15.65
CA TYR A 206 0.67 29.18 15.50
C TYR A 206 -0.78 29.00 15.02
N LYS A 207 -1.54 30.08 14.93
CA LYS A 207 -2.93 30.03 14.54
C LYS A 207 -3.07 30.41 13.08
N GLU A 208 -3.74 29.55 12.33
CA GLU A 208 -4.20 29.85 10.98
C GLU A 208 -5.62 30.40 11.08
N PRO A 209 -5.85 31.67 10.76
CA PRO A 209 -7.18 32.25 10.84
C PRO A 209 -8.07 31.65 9.75
N ILE A 210 -9.13 30.95 10.16
CA ILE A 210 -10.17 30.45 9.25
C ILE A 210 -11.08 31.63 8.90
N ASP A 211 -10.99 32.14 7.67
CA ASP A 211 -11.93 33.14 7.14
C ASP A 211 -12.97 32.46 6.26
N PHE A 212 -14.25 32.62 6.61
CA PHE A 212 -15.39 32.08 5.84
C PHE A 212 -15.84 33.03 4.72
N LYS A 213 -15.21 34.20 4.57
CA LYS A 213 -15.55 35.15 3.52
C LYS A 213 -14.99 34.69 2.18
N VAL A 214 -15.88 34.37 1.25
CA VAL A 214 -15.51 34.10 -0.14
C VAL A 214 -15.23 35.44 -0.85
N PRO A 215 -14.00 35.69 -1.33
CA PRO A 215 -13.68 36.91 -2.07
C PRO A 215 -14.50 37.00 -3.35
N SER A 216 -15.02 38.19 -3.69
CA SER A 216 -15.80 38.42 -4.92
C SER A 216 -14.95 38.46 -6.20
N LYS A 217 -13.64 38.19 -6.09
CA LYS A 217 -12.69 38.20 -7.21
C LYS A 217 -11.90 36.90 -7.21
N VAL A 218 -11.56 36.42 -8.40
CA VAL A 218 -10.63 35.31 -8.57
C VAL A 218 -9.29 35.74 -7.96
N PRO A 219 -8.76 35.00 -6.96
CA PRO A 219 -7.45 35.29 -6.37
C PRO A 219 -6.36 35.27 -7.43
N GLN A 220 -5.47 36.26 -7.41
CA GLN A 220 -4.26 36.22 -8.24
C GLN A 220 -3.27 35.25 -7.61
N LEU A 221 -2.66 34.39 -8.43
CA LEU A 221 -1.63 33.47 -7.98
C LEU A 221 -0.37 34.27 -7.66
N ASP A 222 0.00 34.32 -6.38
CA ASP A 222 1.29 34.85 -5.97
C ASP A 222 2.39 33.84 -6.32
N THR A 223 3.57 34.33 -6.71
CA THR A 223 4.73 33.44 -6.87
C THR A 223 5.18 32.92 -5.50
N ILE A 224 5.84 31.77 -5.50
CA ILE A 224 6.41 31.14 -4.29
C ILE A 224 7.36 32.11 -3.56
N GLY A 225 8.16 32.87 -4.31
CA GLY A 225 9.03 33.91 -3.75
C GLY A 225 8.24 35.05 -3.10
N ALA A 226 7.18 35.55 -3.75
CA ALA A 226 6.34 36.61 -3.18
C ALA A 226 5.61 36.16 -1.91
N ALA A 227 5.15 34.90 -1.86
CA ALA A 227 4.56 34.31 -0.65
C ALA A 227 5.57 34.25 0.50
N ALA A 228 6.82 33.85 0.23
CA ALA A 228 7.89 33.85 1.23
C ALA A 228 8.16 35.25 1.78
N GLU A 229 8.33 36.26 0.92
CA GLU A 229 8.59 37.64 1.33
C GLU A 229 7.44 38.21 2.17
N ARG A 230 6.19 37.88 1.84
CA ARG A 230 5.01 38.26 2.64
C ARG A 230 5.10 37.69 4.05
N ARG A 231 5.36 36.38 4.18
CA ARG A 231 5.50 35.72 5.49
C ARG A 231 6.67 36.29 6.30
N ILE A 232 7.80 36.61 5.65
CA ILE A 232 8.95 37.26 6.30
C ILE A 232 8.55 38.64 6.85
N ALA A 233 7.86 39.45 6.04
CA ALA A 233 7.41 40.78 6.46
C ALA A 233 6.45 40.70 7.66
N ASP A 234 5.47 39.79 7.62
CA ASP A 234 4.48 39.60 8.69
C ASP A 234 5.13 39.11 10.00
N ALA A 235 6.16 38.27 9.89
CA ALA A 235 6.84 37.68 11.03
C ALA A 235 8.10 38.43 11.49
N GLN A 236 8.49 39.51 10.82
CA GLN A 236 9.76 40.21 11.04
C GLN A 236 10.02 40.56 12.52
N ARG A 237 8.97 40.91 13.26
CA ARG A 237 9.05 41.25 14.70
C ARG A 237 9.42 40.08 15.62
N PHE A 238 9.33 38.85 15.13
CA PHE A 238 9.60 37.62 15.89
C PHE A 238 10.95 36.98 15.54
N VAL A 239 11.64 37.50 14.53
CA VAL A 239 12.95 37.00 14.07
C VAL A 239 14.05 37.61 14.93
N GLN A 240 14.95 36.78 15.49
CA GLN A 240 16.12 37.24 16.24
C GLN A 240 17.34 37.41 15.33
N ASP A 241 18.35 38.16 15.79
CA ASP A 241 19.58 38.37 15.02
C ASP A 241 20.34 37.07 14.76
N ALA A 242 20.27 36.11 15.69
CA ALA A 242 20.86 34.78 15.55
C ALA A 242 20.20 33.94 14.44
N ASP A 243 18.94 34.21 14.10
CA ASP A 243 18.18 33.49 13.08
C ASP A 243 18.41 34.04 11.66
N ARG A 244 19.01 35.24 11.52
CA ARG A 244 19.18 35.91 10.22
C ARG A 244 19.95 35.09 9.18
N PRO A 245 21.04 34.36 9.51
CA PRO A 245 21.74 33.55 8.52
C PRO A 245 20.86 32.44 7.94
N GLU A 246 20.11 31.73 8.80
CA GLU A 246 19.17 30.66 8.41
C GLU A 246 18.03 31.23 7.54
N LEU A 247 17.51 32.41 7.90
CA LEU A 247 16.48 33.11 7.14
C LEU A 247 16.96 33.45 5.72
N GLU A 248 18.14 34.05 5.56
CA GLU A 248 18.66 34.42 4.24
C GLU A 248 18.98 33.20 3.38
N GLU A 249 19.41 32.08 3.98
CA GLU A 249 19.61 30.82 3.25
C GLU A 249 18.28 30.31 2.66
N ILE A 250 17.25 30.17 3.49
CA ILE A 250 15.92 29.69 3.07
C ILE A 250 15.31 30.66 2.04
N ARG A 251 15.41 31.97 2.29
CA ARG A 251 14.97 33.00 1.35
C ARG A 251 15.68 32.88 0.00
N GLY A 252 17.00 32.66 -0.01
CA GLY A 252 17.77 32.43 -1.22
C GLY A 252 17.35 31.15 -1.97
N ASN A 253 17.03 30.07 -1.24
CA ASN A 253 16.47 28.85 -1.84
C ASN A 253 15.12 29.14 -2.52
N MET A 254 14.25 29.89 -1.86
CA MET A 254 12.93 30.27 -2.38
C MET A 254 13.00 31.17 -3.61
N GLN A 255 13.96 32.09 -3.65
CA GLN A 255 14.22 32.93 -4.84
C GLN A 255 14.69 32.07 -6.02
N ARG A 256 15.62 31.14 -5.79
CA ARG A 256 16.08 30.19 -6.82
C ARG A 256 14.93 29.33 -7.36
N LEU A 257 14.01 28.90 -6.51
CA LEU A 257 12.81 28.16 -6.95
C LEU A 257 11.88 29.01 -7.81
N ALA A 258 11.69 30.28 -7.45
CA ALA A 258 10.87 31.22 -8.23
C ALA A 258 11.49 31.50 -9.60
N GLU A 259 12.81 31.69 -9.66
CA GLU A 259 13.55 31.90 -10.92
C GLU A 259 13.52 30.65 -11.83
N ALA A 260 13.62 29.46 -11.23
CA ALA A 260 13.55 28.20 -11.96
C ALA A 260 12.13 27.83 -12.46
N GLY A 261 11.08 28.56 -12.04
CA GLY A 261 9.69 28.34 -12.47
C GLY A 261 9.37 28.79 -13.89
N GLY A 262 10.10 29.76 -14.45
CA GLY A 262 9.71 30.41 -15.70
C GLY A 262 8.32 31.08 -15.64
N GLU A 263 7.98 31.88 -16.64
CA GLU A 263 6.68 32.60 -16.70
C GLU A 263 5.50 31.69 -17.07
N THR A 264 5.78 30.45 -17.48
CA THR A 264 4.83 29.51 -18.12
C THR A 264 4.47 28.29 -17.29
N GLU A 265 5.20 27.95 -16.23
CA GLU A 265 4.72 26.93 -15.30
C GLU A 265 3.58 27.53 -14.48
N GLU A 266 2.45 26.80 -14.38
CA GLU A 266 1.40 27.06 -13.39
C GLU A 266 2.10 27.17 -12.03
N THR A 267 2.53 28.38 -11.68
CA THR A 267 3.24 28.63 -10.44
C THR A 267 2.16 28.53 -9.40
N GLN A 268 2.01 27.31 -8.87
CA GLN A 268 1.11 27.01 -7.80
C GLN A 268 1.58 27.90 -6.64
N GLY A 269 0.90 29.03 -6.47
CA GLY A 269 1.06 29.84 -5.27
C GLY A 269 0.74 28.99 -4.04
N GLU A 270 0.88 29.57 -2.86
CA GLU A 270 0.69 28.90 -1.56
C GLU A 270 -0.53 27.95 -1.51
N ARG A 271 -1.67 28.36 -2.09
CA ARG A 271 -2.90 27.55 -2.17
C ARG A 271 -2.82 26.32 -3.08
N GLY A 272 -2.07 26.41 -4.17
CA GLY A 272 -1.82 25.27 -5.05
C GLY A 272 -0.93 24.23 -4.38
N LEU A 273 0.08 24.68 -3.64
CA LEU A 273 0.94 23.82 -2.82
C LEU A 273 0.15 23.10 -1.71
N GLU A 274 -0.76 23.82 -1.03
CA GLU A 274 -1.63 23.24 0.02
C GLU A 274 -2.57 22.16 -0.54
N THR A 275 -3.12 22.38 -1.73
CA THR A 275 -4.03 21.42 -2.38
C THR A 275 -3.28 20.15 -2.78
N GLU A 276 -2.08 20.29 -3.36
CA GLU A 276 -1.25 19.16 -3.76
C GLU A 276 -0.82 18.34 -2.52
N GLN A 277 -0.43 19.01 -1.43
CA GLN A 277 -0.08 18.35 -0.17
C GLN A 277 -1.24 17.56 0.44
N GLN A 278 -2.45 18.12 0.45
CA GLN A 278 -3.63 17.42 0.99
C GLN A 278 -3.89 16.13 0.20
N ARG A 279 -3.78 16.20 -1.12
CA ARG A 279 -3.98 15.06 -2.02
C ARG A 279 -2.95 13.95 -1.77
N GLU A 280 -1.67 14.30 -1.64
CA GLU A 280 -0.62 13.33 -1.35
C GLU A 280 -0.75 12.69 0.04
N GLN A 281 -0.97 13.49 1.09
CA GLN A 281 -1.14 12.95 2.45
C GLN A 281 -2.37 12.04 2.55
N GLU A 282 -3.44 12.37 1.83
CA GLU A 282 -4.60 11.50 1.74
C GLU A 282 -4.26 10.19 1.03
N GLN A 283 -3.50 10.24 -0.06
CA GLN A 283 -3.05 9.06 -0.78
C GLN A 283 -2.10 8.17 0.05
N GLU A 284 -1.14 8.76 0.78
CA GLU A 284 -0.25 8.03 1.69
C GLU A 284 -1.02 7.38 2.83
N ARG A 285 -1.93 8.11 3.48
CA ARG A 285 -2.79 7.54 4.53
C ARG A 285 -3.64 6.39 4.01
N GLN A 286 -4.18 6.50 2.81
CA GLN A 286 -4.93 5.41 2.19
C GLN A 286 -4.05 4.18 1.94
N GLN A 287 -2.82 4.37 1.45
CA GLN A 287 -1.85 3.28 1.27
C GLN A 287 -1.48 2.61 2.60
N GLU A 288 -1.23 3.37 3.66
CA GLU A 288 -0.92 2.83 4.98
C GLU A 288 -2.07 1.97 5.51
N VAL A 289 -3.31 2.44 5.39
CA VAL A 289 -4.51 1.70 5.78
C VAL A 289 -4.66 0.41 4.96
N GLU A 290 -4.41 0.45 3.66
CA GLU A 290 -4.42 -0.75 2.81
C GLU A 290 -3.34 -1.77 3.19
N GLU A 291 -2.12 -1.31 3.47
CA GLU A 291 -1.03 -2.18 3.92
C GLU A 291 -1.33 -2.83 5.27
N GLU A 292 -1.89 -2.07 6.21
CA GLU A 292 -2.32 -2.59 7.50
C GLU A 292 -3.42 -3.64 7.34
N GLY A 293 -4.42 -3.36 6.50
CA GLY A 293 -5.48 -4.32 6.16
C GLY A 293 -4.95 -5.60 5.50
N GLN A 294 -3.95 -5.50 4.63
CA GLN A 294 -3.30 -6.68 4.03
C GLN A 294 -2.57 -7.52 5.08
N ARG A 295 -1.81 -6.89 5.98
CA ARG A 295 -1.13 -7.59 7.08
C ARG A 295 -2.11 -8.30 8.00
N GLU A 296 -3.24 -7.67 8.32
CA GLU A 296 -4.29 -8.30 9.10
C GLU A 296 -4.88 -9.53 8.40
N GLN A 297 -5.13 -9.45 7.08
CA GLN A 297 -5.62 -10.59 6.30
C GLN A 297 -4.60 -11.73 6.27
N GLU A 298 -3.31 -11.44 6.08
CA GLU A 298 -2.25 -12.45 6.14
C GLU A 298 -2.23 -13.18 7.49
N ILE A 299 -2.29 -12.42 8.59
CA ILE A 299 -2.35 -12.98 9.96
C ILE A 299 -3.61 -13.85 10.13
N GLN A 300 -4.76 -13.45 9.57
CA GLN A 300 -5.98 -14.24 9.64
C GLN A 300 -5.87 -15.55 8.86
N ILE A 301 -5.25 -15.52 7.66
CA ILE A 301 -5.00 -16.72 6.86
C ILE A 301 -4.03 -17.65 7.58
N GLU A 302 -2.94 -17.14 8.14
CA GLU A 302 -2.01 -17.94 8.94
C GLU A 302 -2.71 -18.61 10.12
N LYS A 303 -3.49 -17.85 10.90
CA LYS A 303 -4.29 -18.41 12.01
C LYS A 303 -5.29 -19.47 11.53
N PHE A 304 -5.91 -19.27 10.37
CA PHE A 304 -6.84 -20.24 9.80
C PHE A 304 -6.13 -21.51 9.32
N VAL A 305 -4.97 -21.39 8.69
CA VAL A 305 -4.11 -22.51 8.29
C VAL A 305 -3.64 -23.29 9.51
N ASP A 306 -3.20 -22.60 10.57
CA ASP A 306 -2.84 -23.20 11.84
C ASP A 306 -4.04 -23.96 12.43
N LEU A 307 -5.23 -23.35 12.45
CA LEU A 307 -6.44 -23.99 12.94
C LEU A 307 -6.83 -25.24 12.12
N MET A 308 -6.63 -25.21 10.80
CA MET A 308 -6.86 -26.35 9.90
C MET A 308 -5.82 -27.47 10.09
N HIS A 309 -4.63 -27.14 10.58
CA HIS A 309 -3.58 -28.09 10.91
C HIS A 309 -3.59 -28.53 12.38
N CYS A 310 -4.35 -27.87 13.25
CA CYS A 310 -4.61 -28.32 14.61
C CYS A 310 -5.47 -29.59 14.59
N ARG A 311 -4.90 -30.72 15.00
CA ARG A 311 -5.68 -31.90 15.37
C ARG A 311 -6.14 -31.76 16.82
N ASP A 312 -7.39 -32.13 17.10
CA ASP A 312 -8.08 -31.94 18.39
C ASP A 312 -7.35 -32.52 19.64
N HIS A 313 -6.27 -33.28 19.47
CA HIS A 313 -5.50 -33.93 20.54
C HIS A 313 -3.97 -33.87 20.34
N GLU A 314 -3.45 -32.82 19.69
CA GLU A 314 -2.02 -32.65 19.42
C GLU A 314 -1.28 -31.80 20.48
N GLU A 315 -1.98 -31.35 21.52
CA GLU A 315 -1.33 -30.70 22.65
C GLU A 315 -0.44 -31.71 23.42
N PRO A 316 0.83 -31.39 23.69
CA PRO A 316 1.72 -32.31 24.39
C PRO A 316 1.23 -32.51 25.83
N VAL A 317 0.71 -33.70 26.14
CA VAL A 317 0.32 -34.07 27.51
C VAL A 317 1.60 -34.21 28.36
N PRO A 318 1.90 -33.29 29.29
CA PRO A 318 3.15 -33.35 30.04
C PRO A 318 3.22 -34.65 30.84
N TRP A 319 4.42 -35.24 30.90
CA TRP A 319 4.63 -36.39 31.78
C TRP A 319 4.56 -35.94 33.23
N ASP A 320 3.91 -36.75 34.05
CA ASP A 320 4.02 -36.65 35.49
C ASP A 320 5.46 -37.01 35.91
N VAL A 321 6.22 -36.04 36.39
CA VAL A 321 7.67 -36.16 36.67
C VAL A 321 7.93 -37.17 37.79
N ASP A 322 6.98 -37.36 38.70
CA ASP A 322 7.10 -38.29 39.83
C ASP A 322 7.24 -39.75 39.34
N THR A 323 6.71 -40.05 38.15
CA THR A 323 6.83 -41.38 37.54
C THR A 323 8.25 -41.72 37.04
N LEU A 324 9.16 -40.74 37.00
CA LEU A 324 10.57 -40.93 36.66
C LEU A 324 11.44 -41.23 37.90
N ALA A 325 10.93 -40.96 39.10
CA ALA A 325 11.65 -41.12 40.37
C ALA A 325 11.53 -42.55 40.93
N VAL A 326 11.82 -43.56 40.11
CA VAL A 326 11.73 -44.98 40.48
C VAL A 326 13.14 -45.55 40.80
N PRO A 327 13.31 -46.34 41.87
CA PRO A 327 14.59 -46.99 42.21
C PRO A 327 15.13 -47.91 41.07
N GLU A 328 16.44 -48.15 41.02
CA GLU A 328 17.09 -48.95 39.96
C GLU A 328 16.56 -50.39 39.84
N ASP A 329 15.97 -50.94 40.90
CA ASP A 329 15.42 -52.31 40.93
C ASP A 329 13.95 -52.43 40.47
N THR A 330 13.32 -51.33 40.06
CA THR A 330 11.91 -51.31 39.61
C THR A 330 11.77 -51.47 38.09
N PRO A 331 10.66 -52.02 37.56
CA PRO A 331 10.45 -52.15 36.12
C PRO A 331 10.50 -50.79 35.43
N MET A 332 10.99 -50.77 34.19
CA MET A 332 11.16 -49.57 33.38
C MET A 332 9.89 -48.68 33.37
N PRO A 333 10.02 -47.34 33.58
CA PRO A 333 8.87 -46.45 33.60
C PRO A 333 8.08 -46.54 32.28
N LYS A 334 6.75 -46.49 32.36
CA LYS A 334 5.83 -46.63 31.21
C LYS A 334 6.08 -45.62 30.07
N GLN A 335 6.75 -44.52 30.38
CA GLN A 335 7.17 -43.44 29.49
C GLN A 335 8.28 -43.86 28.53
N PHE A 336 9.01 -44.92 28.87
CA PHE A 336 10.09 -45.45 28.07
C PHE A 336 9.79 -46.86 27.57
N TYR A 337 10.53 -47.27 26.55
CA TYR A 337 10.57 -48.64 26.06
C TYR A 337 11.95 -48.91 25.48
N GLU A 338 12.32 -50.18 25.41
CA GLU A 338 13.64 -50.55 24.92
C GLU A 338 13.86 -50.10 23.48
N ALA A 339 15.06 -49.59 23.18
CA ALA A 339 15.37 -49.11 21.83
C ALA A 339 15.19 -50.18 20.74
N ARG A 340 15.25 -51.48 21.10
CA ARG A 340 15.00 -52.61 20.19
C ARG A 340 13.59 -52.62 19.60
N ASP A 341 12.62 -52.06 20.33
CA ASP A 341 11.21 -52.04 19.93
C ASP A 341 10.85 -50.78 19.13
N PHE A 342 11.81 -49.88 18.90
CA PHE A 342 11.61 -48.65 18.14
C PHE A 342 11.25 -48.94 16.68
N ARG A 343 10.08 -48.46 16.27
CA ARG A 343 9.56 -48.57 14.91
C ARG A 343 8.69 -47.37 14.54
N LEU A 344 8.74 -46.98 13.27
CA LEU A 344 7.79 -46.03 12.70
C LEU A 344 6.43 -46.72 12.47
N TRP A 345 5.35 -45.95 12.42
CA TRP A 345 3.98 -46.46 12.24
C TRP A 345 3.90 -47.40 11.04
N LYS A 346 3.35 -48.62 11.26
CA LYS A 346 3.22 -49.71 10.29
C LYS A 346 4.54 -50.24 9.69
N ARG A 347 5.69 -50.02 10.32
CA ARG A 347 7.00 -50.55 9.89
C ARG A 347 7.59 -51.52 10.91
N GLN A 348 8.51 -52.37 10.44
CA GLN A 348 9.30 -53.26 11.31
C GLN A 348 10.36 -52.46 12.08
N PRO A 349 10.80 -52.93 13.27
CA PRO A 349 11.85 -52.28 14.04
C PRO A 349 13.18 -52.17 13.29
N LEU A 350 13.95 -51.11 13.55
CA LEU A 350 15.24 -50.85 12.91
C LEU A 350 16.31 -51.83 13.43
N LYS A 351 16.80 -52.72 12.55
CA LYS A 351 17.83 -53.73 12.89
C LYS A 351 19.23 -53.15 13.12
N SER A 352 19.48 -51.91 12.68
CA SER A 352 20.82 -51.31 12.61
C SER A 352 21.25 -50.57 13.88
N LEU A 353 20.43 -50.53 14.95
CA LEU A 353 20.80 -49.90 16.22
C LEU A 353 21.72 -50.76 17.09
N PHE A 354 22.08 -51.96 16.62
CA PHE A 354 22.97 -52.87 17.32
C PHE A 354 24.26 -53.04 16.50
N LEU A 355 25.36 -52.47 17.00
CA LEU A 355 26.70 -52.89 16.59
C LEU A 355 26.86 -54.34 17.03
N SER A 356 27.03 -55.24 16.08
CA SER A 356 27.46 -56.62 16.32
C SER A 356 28.71 -56.58 17.18
N GLY A 357 28.66 -57.30 18.30
CA GLY A 357 29.71 -57.35 19.31
C GLY A 357 31.08 -57.60 18.69
N ASP A 358 32.00 -56.68 18.97
CA ASP A 358 33.34 -56.94 19.47
C ASP A 358 34.00 -55.57 19.66
N MET A 359 34.60 -55.36 20.83
CA MET A 359 35.23 -54.11 21.29
C MET A 359 34.28 -53.09 21.93
N ILE A 360 33.94 -53.31 23.19
CA ILE A 360 34.26 -52.45 24.35
C ILE A 360 33.67 -53.16 25.58
N GLY A 361 34.52 -53.42 26.57
CA GLY A 361 34.19 -54.23 27.74
C GLY A 361 33.03 -53.68 28.58
N ASN A 362 32.22 -54.60 29.09
CA ASN A 362 31.36 -54.51 30.28
C ASN A 362 30.74 -53.14 30.60
N ILE A 363 30.02 -52.56 29.65
CA ILE A 363 28.97 -51.59 29.96
C ILE A 363 27.71 -52.08 29.25
N SER A 364 26.79 -52.67 30.01
CA SER A 364 25.44 -52.95 29.55
C SER A 364 24.70 -51.61 29.42
N LEU A 365 24.94 -50.89 28.32
CA LEU A 365 24.18 -49.69 27.98
C LEU A 365 22.79 -50.12 27.51
N THR A 366 21.85 -50.23 28.44
CA THR A 366 20.42 -50.38 28.13
C THR A 366 19.93 -49.07 27.52
N ALA A 367 20.02 -48.94 26.20
CA ALA A 367 19.50 -47.76 25.51
C ALA A 367 17.96 -47.78 25.53
N VAL A 368 17.38 -46.71 26.06
CA VAL A 368 15.93 -46.58 26.22
C VAL A 368 15.41 -45.41 25.39
N VAL A 369 14.24 -45.57 24.76
CA VAL A 369 13.62 -44.51 23.95
C VAL A 369 12.42 -43.93 24.67
N ALA A 370 12.40 -42.60 24.78
CA ALA A 370 11.26 -41.84 25.26
C ALA A 370 10.06 -41.97 24.30
N LYS A 371 8.87 -42.31 24.81
CA LYS A 371 7.63 -42.22 24.03
C LYS A 371 7.31 -40.75 23.78
N ARG A 372 7.61 -40.24 22.58
CA ARG A 372 7.12 -38.91 22.16
C ARG A 372 5.59 -38.91 22.21
N LEU A 373 5.01 -37.83 22.73
CA LEU A 373 3.57 -37.57 22.89
C LEU A 373 2.85 -37.37 21.55
N PHE A 374 3.02 -38.29 20.61
CA PHE A 374 2.16 -38.39 19.44
C PHE A 374 1.42 -39.71 19.56
N GLY A 375 0.13 -39.60 19.88
CA GLY A 375 -0.76 -40.73 20.11
C GLY A 375 -0.72 -41.73 18.97
N CYS A 376 -0.07 -42.87 19.22
CA CYS A 376 -0.29 -44.13 18.55
C CYS A 376 -0.10 -45.22 19.61
N ASN A 377 -1.09 -45.37 20.50
CA ASN A 377 -1.19 -46.59 21.30
C ASN A 377 -1.29 -47.79 20.34
N PRO A 378 -0.52 -48.87 20.54
CA PRO A 378 -0.83 -50.14 19.87
C PRO A 378 -2.21 -50.60 20.37
N PRO A 379 -3.05 -51.21 19.51
CA PRO A 379 -4.37 -51.65 19.94
C PRO A 379 -4.21 -52.78 20.97
N SER A 380 -4.70 -52.55 22.18
CA SER A 380 -5.08 -53.65 23.08
C SER A 380 -6.32 -54.33 22.48
N PRO A 381 -6.37 -55.67 22.40
CA PRO A 381 -7.53 -56.37 21.93
C PRO A 381 -8.64 -56.29 23.00
N ASP A 382 -9.88 -56.29 22.54
CA ASP A 382 -11.13 -56.36 23.32
C ASP A 382 -11.57 -55.06 24.03
N VAL A 383 -12.63 -54.43 23.52
CA VAL A 383 -14.03 -54.65 23.98
C VAL A 383 -14.93 -53.56 23.35
N ASN A 384 -16.05 -54.03 22.76
CA ASN A 384 -17.23 -53.29 22.30
C ASN A 384 -17.62 -52.06 23.15
N GLN A 385 -18.00 -50.94 22.51
CA GLN A 385 -19.34 -50.30 22.61
C GLN A 385 -19.43 -48.91 21.90
N PRO A 386 -20.66 -48.42 21.60
CA PRO A 386 -20.97 -47.73 20.35
C PRO A 386 -20.97 -46.19 20.41
N CYS A 387 -20.94 -45.60 19.21
CA CYS A 387 -21.19 -44.18 18.94
C CYS A 387 -22.47 -43.67 19.61
N ALA A 388 -22.34 -42.61 20.42
CA ALA A 388 -23.44 -41.74 20.79
C ALA A 388 -23.22 -40.35 20.15
N ARG A 389 -24.24 -39.91 19.40
CA ARG A 389 -24.46 -38.55 18.92
C ARG A 389 -24.87 -37.63 20.07
N ASN A 390 -24.83 -36.32 19.76
CA ASN A 390 -25.35 -35.13 20.45
C ASN A 390 -24.26 -34.41 21.26
N HIS A 391 -24.06 -33.10 21.16
CA HIS A 391 -24.91 -32.01 20.70
C HIS A 391 -24.07 -30.92 20.03
#